data_AF-A0A6L5YN37-F1
#
_entry.id   AF-A0A6L5YN37-F1
#
_cell.length_a   1.000
_cell.length_b   1.000
_cell.length_c   1.000
_cell.angle_alpha   90.00
_cell.angle_beta   90.00
_cell.angle_gamma   90.00
#
_symmetry.space_group_name_H-M   'P 1'
#
loop_
_entity.id
_entity.type
_entity.pdbx_description
1 polymer ?
#
loop_
_entity_poly.entity_id
_entity_poly.type
_entity_poly.pdbx_seq_one_letter_code
_entity_poly.pdbx_strand_id
1 'polypeptide(L)'
;MQDEMEFRKTEKFALEEARREEKWQKQYGTKLNDVVQIMNQLLQSATDQSRMELHNMFLDKSFFEHYKQTDAVATMYVVTQIYEREWKDHYPSTILDCGNTVEELMDYLQQMKFMLYRIDFSIDQLSEQEFVTFLKKNQTSVITLETMMTTAAMRPMNLALKLEEIFTRNFMYKELFWVRNFINERWNGNHRVLIQLADLYDRTGHAQFARECIEKISEALQTLYQHDEKCLLLQEDLWKFRYKDMEAVKDISHRILEDKISTYVWSMLLQDVGVESEEFYLILSNEFLDHKMIDYAIKTLETGKQRIPDNTMINGILQQCQKLTR
;
A
#
# COMPACT_ATOMS: atom_id res chain seq x y z
N MET A 1 3.80 -1.04 -30.30
CA MET A 1 2.88 -1.16 -29.14
C MET A 1 1.40 -1.13 -29.56
N GLN A 2 0.96 -0.18 -30.41
CA GLN A 2 -0.40 -0.19 -31.01
C GLN A 2 -0.66 -1.40 -31.94
N ASP A 3 0.28 -1.73 -32.84
CA ASP A 3 0.18 -2.92 -33.72
C ASP A 3 0.13 -4.26 -32.98
N GLU A 4 0.78 -4.35 -31.82
CA GLU A 4 0.79 -5.57 -31.00
C GLU A 4 -0.54 -5.76 -30.28
N MET A 5 -1.17 -4.67 -29.84
CA MET A 5 -2.53 -4.69 -29.29
C MET A 5 -3.59 -4.99 -30.34
N GLU A 6 -3.43 -4.54 -31.59
CA GLU A 6 -4.32 -4.92 -32.68
C GLU A 6 -4.13 -6.39 -33.09
N PHE A 7 -2.89 -6.89 -33.12
CA PHE A 7 -2.60 -8.29 -33.42
C PHE A 7 -3.21 -9.25 -32.39
N ARG A 8 -3.17 -8.91 -31.10
CA ARG A 8 -3.81 -9.71 -30.02
C ARG A 8 -5.33 -9.85 -30.17
N LYS A 9 -5.98 -8.99 -30.97
CA LYS A 9 -7.43 -9.06 -31.25
C LYS A 9 -7.76 -9.90 -32.49
N THR A 10 -6.76 -10.52 -33.13
CA THR A 10 -6.97 -11.30 -34.36
C THR A 10 -7.26 -12.78 -34.07
N GLU A 11 -8.07 -13.41 -34.94
CA GLU A 11 -8.30 -14.86 -34.91
C GLU A 11 -7.00 -15.65 -35.08
N LYS A 12 -6.04 -15.11 -35.83
CA LYS A 12 -4.71 -15.71 -36.02
C LYS A 12 -3.94 -15.82 -34.71
N PHE A 13 -4.00 -14.80 -33.85
CA PHE A 13 -3.41 -14.83 -32.52
C PHE A 13 -4.11 -15.86 -31.62
N ALA A 14 -5.45 -15.90 -31.64
CA ALA A 14 -6.21 -16.88 -30.87
C ALA A 14 -5.89 -18.34 -31.26
N LEU A 15 -5.74 -18.62 -32.56
CA LEU A 15 -5.33 -19.93 -33.08
C LEU A 15 -3.88 -20.29 -32.70
N GLU A 16 -2.99 -19.30 -32.62
CA GLU A 16 -1.61 -19.53 -32.21
C GLU A 16 -1.52 -19.86 -30.71
N GLU A 17 -2.23 -19.10 -29.86
CA GLU A 17 -2.32 -19.38 -28.43
C GLU A 17 -2.98 -20.73 -28.14
N ALA A 18 -4.06 -21.08 -28.84
CA ALA A 18 -4.69 -22.40 -28.70
C ALA A 18 -3.72 -23.56 -29.03
N ARG A 19 -2.87 -23.39 -30.06
CA ARG A 19 -1.83 -24.38 -30.40
C ARG A 19 -0.69 -24.42 -29.37
N ARG A 20 -0.31 -23.27 -28.80
CA ARG A 20 0.69 -23.21 -27.71
C ARG A 20 0.17 -23.93 -26.48
N GLU A 21 -1.08 -23.67 -26.10
CA GLU A 21 -1.76 -24.33 -24.99
C GLU A 21 -1.88 -25.84 -25.23
N GLU A 22 -2.28 -26.28 -26.43
CA GLU A 22 -2.37 -27.72 -26.74
C GLU A 22 -1.00 -28.43 -26.64
N LYS A 23 0.07 -27.78 -27.12
CA LYS A 23 1.44 -28.31 -26.96
C LYS A 23 1.85 -28.38 -25.50
N TRP A 24 1.54 -27.33 -24.73
CA TRP A 24 1.84 -27.26 -23.32
C TRP A 24 1.11 -28.37 -22.54
N GLN A 25 -0.18 -28.56 -22.79
CA GLN A 25 -0.99 -29.61 -22.15
C GLN A 25 -0.43 -31.00 -22.41
N LYS A 26 0.01 -31.29 -23.65
CA LYS A 26 0.63 -32.57 -24.01
C LYS A 26 1.98 -32.80 -23.33
N GLN A 27 2.80 -31.77 -23.19
CA GLN A 27 4.18 -31.89 -22.67
C GLN A 27 4.28 -31.80 -21.14
N TYR A 28 3.48 -30.92 -20.54
CA TYR A 28 3.58 -30.50 -19.14
C TYR A 28 2.26 -30.69 -18.38
N GLY A 29 1.12 -30.37 -18.98
CA GLY A 29 -0.20 -30.47 -18.31
C GLY A 29 -0.51 -31.86 -17.75
N THR A 30 -0.17 -32.92 -18.48
CA THR A 30 -0.35 -34.32 -18.01
C THR A 30 0.49 -34.69 -16.79
N LYS A 31 1.60 -33.98 -16.54
CA LYS A 31 2.53 -34.22 -15.41
C LYS A 31 2.27 -33.30 -14.22
N LEU A 32 1.36 -32.34 -14.35
CA LEU A 32 1.08 -31.35 -13.30
C LEU A 32 0.64 -32.02 -11.99
N ASN A 33 -0.19 -33.04 -12.07
CA ASN A 33 -0.66 -33.78 -10.89
C ASN A 33 0.50 -34.46 -10.15
N ASP A 34 1.46 -35.03 -10.88
CA ASP A 34 2.65 -35.65 -10.29
C ASP A 34 3.51 -34.58 -9.58
N VAL A 35 3.67 -33.41 -10.20
CA VAL A 35 4.39 -32.26 -9.62
C VAL A 35 3.71 -31.79 -8.33
N VAL A 36 2.38 -31.65 -8.32
CA VAL A 36 1.61 -31.28 -7.11
C VAL A 36 1.72 -32.36 -6.04
N GLN A 37 1.69 -33.64 -6.41
CA GLN A 37 1.86 -34.74 -5.48
C GLN A 37 3.25 -34.73 -4.82
N ILE A 38 4.30 -34.45 -5.57
CA ILE A 38 5.66 -34.27 -5.03
C ILE A 38 5.68 -33.10 -4.04
N MET A 39 5.11 -31.95 -4.38
CA MET A 39 5.03 -30.80 -3.46
C MET A 39 4.29 -31.17 -2.16
N ASN A 40 3.15 -31.87 -2.27
CA ASN A 40 2.40 -32.33 -1.10
C ASN A 40 3.21 -33.28 -0.21
N GLN A 41 3.98 -34.21 -0.80
CA GLN A 41 4.86 -35.12 -0.04
C GLN A 41 5.96 -34.36 0.71
N LEU A 42 6.55 -33.33 0.09
CA LEU A 42 7.57 -32.49 0.71
C LEU A 42 6.99 -31.65 1.86
N LEU A 43 5.79 -31.10 1.68
CA LEU A 43 5.06 -30.34 2.71
C LEU A 43 4.71 -31.22 3.91
N GLN A 44 4.12 -32.40 3.67
CA GLN A 44 3.73 -33.35 4.73
C GLN A 44 4.92 -33.89 5.54
N SER A 45 6.10 -33.97 4.94
CA SER A 45 7.31 -34.42 5.64
C SER A 45 7.76 -33.42 6.72
N ALA A 46 7.46 -32.12 6.53
CA ALA A 46 7.71 -31.05 7.49
C ALA A 46 9.13 -30.98 8.08
N THR A 47 10.15 -31.45 7.34
CA THR A 47 11.57 -31.38 7.75
C THR A 47 12.28 -30.20 7.11
N ASP A 48 13.37 -29.71 7.71
CA ASP A 48 14.19 -28.65 7.09
C ASP A 48 14.69 -29.06 5.70
N GLN A 49 15.05 -30.33 5.54
CA GLN A 49 15.50 -30.88 4.27
C GLN A 49 14.38 -30.84 3.21
N SER A 50 13.16 -31.28 3.55
CA SER A 50 12.04 -31.27 2.61
C SER A 50 11.58 -29.85 2.24
N ARG A 51 11.66 -28.90 3.18
CA ARG A 51 11.41 -27.47 2.91
C ARG A 51 12.45 -26.87 1.97
N MET A 52 13.72 -27.22 2.15
CA MET A 52 14.80 -26.78 1.27
C MET A 52 14.69 -27.40 -0.12
N GLU A 53 14.33 -28.68 -0.23
CA GLU A 53 14.05 -29.33 -1.50
C GLU A 53 12.88 -28.65 -2.24
N LEU A 54 11.80 -28.33 -1.53
CA LEU A 54 10.67 -27.59 -2.10
C LEU A 54 11.12 -26.20 -2.60
N HIS A 55 11.90 -25.44 -1.82
CA HIS A 55 12.44 -24.14 -2.24
C HIS A 55 13.33 -24.28 -3.50
N ASN A 56 14.22 -25.27 -3.52
CA ASN A 56 15.13 -25.52 -4.64
C ASN A 56 14.41 -25.84 -5.96
N MET A 57 13.22 -26.47 -5.91
CA MET A 57 12.41 -26.71 -7.11
C MET A 57 12.08 -25.40 -7.85
N PHE A 58 11.87 -24.31 -7.11
CA PHE A 58 11.49 -23.01 -7.67
C PHE A 58 12.70 -22.11 -8.03
N LEU A 59 13.92 -22.52 -7.68
CA LEU A 59 15.15 -21.90 -8.17
C LEU A 59 15.49 -22.34 -9.61
N ASP A 60 14.99 -23.50 -10.04
CA ASP A 60 15.10 -23.93 -11.42
C ASP A 60 14.16 -23.10 -12.32
N LYS A 61 14.77 -22.16 -13.05
CA LYS A 61 14.06 -21.30 -14.01
C LYS A 61 13.28 -22.11 -15.05
N SER A 62 13.78 -23.27 -15.45
CA SER A 62 13.09 -24.09 -16.44
C SER A 62 11.80 -24.67 -15.87
N PHE A 63 11.83 -25.15 -14.63
CA PHE A 63 10.63 -25.63 -13.94
C PHE A 63 9.57 -24.54 -13.81
N PHE A 64 9.95 -23.35 -13.32
CA PHE A 64 9.00 -22.25 -13.14
C PHE A 64 8.39 -21.81 -14.47
N GLU A 65 9.20 -21.60 -15.51
CA GLU A 65 8.69 -21.18 -16.83
C GLU A 65 7.73 -22.19 -17.44
N HIS A 66 7.90 -23.49 -17.18
CA HIS A 66 6.99 -24.52 -17.67
C HIS A 66 5.65 -24.58 -16.94
N TYR A 67 5.53 -24.10 -15.70
CA TYR A 67 4.31 -24.30 -14.91
C TYR A 67 3.70 -23.04 -14.30
N LYS A 68 4.34 -21.87 -14.43
CA LYS A 68 3.89 -20.59 -13.86
C LYS A 68 2.47 -20.16 -14.22
N GLN A 69 1.92 -20.68 -15.31
CA GLN A 69 0.55 -20.41 -15.77
C GLN A 69 -0.53 -21.17 -14.97
N THR A 70 -0.13 -22.10 -14.10
CA THR A 70 -1.04 -22.86 -13.24
C THR A 70 -1.14 -22.22 -11.85
N ASP A 71 -2.35 -22.12 -11.31
CA ASP A 71 -2.59 -21.48 -10.02
C ASP A 71 -1.79 -22.14 -8.88
N ALA A 72 -1.67 -23.47 -8.90
CA ALA A 72 -0.92 -24.24 -7.92
C ALA A 72 0.57 -23.84 -7.90
N VAL A 73 1.24 -23.84 -9.04
CA VAL A 73 2.67 -23.51 -9.11
C VAL A 73 2.91 -22.02 -8.92
N ALA A 74 2.05 -21.15 -9.46
CA ALA A 74 2.13 -19.71 -9.22
C ALA A 74 2.01 -19.38 -7.72
N THR A 75 1.06 -20.02 -7.03
CA THR A 75 0.88 -19.85 -5.58
C THR A 75 2.08 -20.39 -4.81
N MET A 76 2.54 -21.59 -5.13
CA MET A 76 3.71 -22.17 -4.45
C MET A 76 5.01 -21.40 -4.70
N TYR A 77 5.14 -20.73 -5.85
CA TYR A 77 6.22 -19.79 -6.08
C TYR A 77 6.16 -18.63 -5.06
N VAL A 78 4.99 -18.00 -4.89
CA VAL A 78 4.82 -16.94 -3.88
C VAL A 78 5.10 -17.46 -2.47
N VAL A 79 4.59 -18.64 -2.12
CA VAL A 79 4.84 -19.29 -0.82
C VAL A 79 6.34 -19.50 -0.59
N THR A 80 7.08 -20.01 -1.57
CA THR A 80 8.53 -20.25 -1.42
C THR A 80 9.33 -18.95 -1.32
N GLN A 81 8.91 -17.88 -2.01
CA GLN A 81 9.51 -16.55 -1.84
C GLN A 81 9.26 -15.97 -0.44
N ILE A 82 8.05 -16.16 0.10
CA ILE A 82 7.73 -15.77 1.49
C ILE A 82 8.59 -16.58 2.47
N TYR A 83 8.62 -17.90 2.32
CA TYR A 83 9.42 -18.80 3.15
C TYR A 83 10.91 -18.42 3.15
N GLU A 84 11.49 -18.11 1.99
CA GLU A 84 12.90 -17.72 1.90
C GLU A 84 13.20 -16.47 2.74
N ARG A 85 12.31 -15.47 2.68
CA ARG A 85 12.43 -14.24 3.49
C ARG A 85 12.25 -14.54 4.98
N GLU A 86 11.24 -15.32 5.35
CA GLU A 86 10.98 -15.72 6.74
C GLU A 86 12.14 -16.50 7.35
N TRP A 87 12.74 -17.41 6.57
CA TRP A 87 13.90 -18.18 6.97
C TRP A 87 15.13 -17.30 7.18
N LYS A 88 15.40 -16.35 6.28
CA LYS A 88 16.49 -15.35 6.44
C LYS A 88 16.30 -14.46 7.66
N ASP A 89 15.06 -14.11 7.97
CA ASP A 89 14.71 -13.28 9.13
C ASP A 89 14.51 -14.11 10.42
N HIS A 90 14.81 -15.41 10.38
CA HIS A 90 14.80 -16.33 11.52
C HIS A 90 13.43 -16.40 12.22
N TYR A 91 12.34 -16.42 11.44
CA TYR A 91 11.00 -16.60 11.98
C TYR A 91 10.84 -17.99 12.62
N PRO A 92 10.22 -18.08 13.83
CA PRO A 92 10.02 -19.35 14.52
C PRO A 92 8.94 -20.23 13.87
N SER A 93 7.99 -19.61 13.17
CA SER A 93 6.97 -20.26 12.34
C SER A 93 6.90 -19.53 11.01
N THR A 94 6.79 -20.31 9.94
CA THR A 94 6.84 -19.87 8.54
C THR A 94 5.53 -20.15 7.84
N ILE A 95 5.34 -19.60 6.64
CA ILE A 95 4.18 -19.88 5.80
C ILE A 95 4.00 -21.37 5.49
N LEU A 96 5.08 -22.17 5.47
CA LEU A 96 5.00 -23.61 5.26
C LEU A 96 4.39 -24.36 6.45
N ASP A 97 4.23 -23.71 7.61
CA ASP A 97 3.52 -24.27 8.76
C ASP A 97 1.99 -24.02 8.69
N CYS A 98 1.53 -23.19 7.75
CA CYS A 98 0.12 -22.83 7.60
C CYS A 98 -0.71 -23.89 6.83
N GLY A 99 -0.05 -24.91 6.25
CA GLY A 99 -0.71 -25.96 5.48
C GLY A 99 0.26 -27.07 5.09
N ASN A 100 -0.23 -28.31 5.07
CA ASN A 100 0.52 -29.52 4.72
C ASN A 100 0.31 -29.95 3.27
N THR A 101 -0.53 -29.23 2.52
CA THR A 101 -0.75 -29.45 1.10
C THR A 101 -0.76 -28.13 0.35
N VAL A 102 -0.56 -28.20 -0.97
CA VAL A 102 -0.64 -27.05 -1.87
C VAL A 102 -2.04 -26.40 -1.79
N GLU A 103 -3.09 -27.22 -1.71
CA GLU A 103 -4.48 -26.74 -1.59
C GLU A 103 -4.69 -25.96 -0.29
N GLU A 104 -4.22 -26.47 0.85
CA GLU A 104 -4.33 -25.79 2.15
C GLU A 104 -3.59 -24.43 2.15
N LEU A 105 -2.40 -24.37 1.53
CA LEU A 105 -1.63 -23.12 1.42
C LEU A 105 -2.28 -22.12 0.45
N MET A 106 -2.88 -22.60 -0.64
CA MET A 106 -3.69 -21.78 -1.54
C MET A 106 -4.89 -21.21 -0.80
N ASP A 107 -5.62 -22.04 -0.06
CA ASP A 107 -6.78 -21.62 0.74
C ASP A 107 -6.39 -20.61 1.80
N TYR A 108 -5.25 -20.78 2.46
CA TYR A 108 -4.72 -19.83 3.43
C TYR A 108 -4.50 -18.44 2.81
N LEU A 109 -3.77 -18.36 1.69
CA LEU A 109 -3.53 -17.08 1.01
C LEU A 109 -4.81 -16.47 0.42
N GLN A 110 -5.71 -17.32 -0.09
CA GLN A 110 -6.99 -16.88 -0.64
C GLN A 110 -7.92 -16.31 0.45
N GLN A 111 -7.99 -16.95 1.62
CA GLN A 111 -8.71 -16.43 2.78
C GLN A 111 -8.16 -15.07 3.21
N MET A 112 -6.83 -14.96 3.31
CA MET A 112 -6.18 -13.70 3.66
C MET A 112 -6.50 -12.59 2.64
N LYS A 113 -6.44 -12.88 1.34
CA LYS A 113 -6.83 -11.95 0.27
C LYS A 113 -8.26 -11.44 0.43
N PHE A 114 -9.21 -12.34 0.67
CA PHE A 114 -10.61 -11.95 0.85
C PHE A 114 -10.85 -11.14 2.13
N MET A 115 -10.15 -11.44 3.22
CA MET A 115 -10.20 -10.62 4.44
C MET A 115 -9.66 -9.20 4.18
N LEU A 116 -8.53 -9.07 3.48
CA LEU A 116 -7.98 -7.77 3.11
C LEU A 116 -8.93 -6.96 2.23
N TYR A 117 -9.63 -7.60 1.29
CA TYR A 117 -10.67 -6.93 0.48
C TYR A 117 -11.85 -6.46 1.31
N ARG A 118 -12.34 -7.29 2.24
CA ARG A 118 -13.44 -6.89 3.13
C ARG A 118 -13.08 -5.68 3.98
N ILE A 119 -11.85 -5.61 4.47
CA ILE A 119 -11.33 -4.45 5.20
C ILE A 119 -11.19 -3.23 4.28
N ASP A 120 -10.59 -3.39 3.09
CA ASP A 120 -10.38 -2.30 2.12
C ASP A 120 -11.72 -1.66 1.75
N PHE A 121 -12.75 -2.45 1.46
CA PHE A 121 -14.07 -1.95 1.05
C PHE A 121 -15.05 -1.73 2.20
N SER A 122 -14.63 -1.92 3.45
CA SER A 122 -15.50 -1.78 4.64
C SER A 122 -16.82 -2.56 4.51
N ILE A 123 -16.75 -3.79 3.97
CA ILE A 123 -17.94 -4.58 3.60
C ILE A 123 -18.80 -4.92 4.83
N ASP A 124 -18.15 -5.24 5.96
CA ASP A 124 -18.82 -5.61 7.20
C ASP A 124 -17.97 -5.34 8.44
N GLN A 125 -18.62 -5.10 9.58
CA GLN A 125 -17.96 -4.75 10.85
C GLN A 125 -17.22 -5.91 11.53
N LEU A 126 -17.51 -7.17 11.16
CA LEU A 126 -16.87 -8.34 11.76
C LEU A 126 -15.52 -8.68 11.10
N SER A 127 -15.31 -8.20 9.88
CA SER A 127 -14.10 -8.45 9.07
C SER A 127 -12.79 -8.14 9.81
N GLU A 128 -12.75 -7.08 10.63
CA GLU A 128 -11.56 -6.73 11.41
C GLU A 128 -11.22 -7.78 12.48
N GLN A 129 -12.24 -8.26 13.22
CA GLN A 129 -12.05 -9.24 14.28
C GLN A 129 -11.68 -10.62 13.70
N GLU A 130 -12.31 -11.00 12.60
CA GLU A 130 -11.97 -12.22 11.85
C GLU A 130 -10.52 -12.18 11.37
N PHE A 131 -10.09 -11.05 10.81
CA PHE A 131 -8.71 -10.87 10.34
C PHE A 131 -7.70 -10.96 11.47
N VAL A 132 -7.92 -10.27 12.59
CA VAL A 132 -7.03 -10.34 13.77
C VAL A 132 -6.96 -11.77 14.31
N THR A 133 -8.10 -12.46 14.37
CA THR A 133 -8.15 -13.86 14.81
C THR A 133 -7.39 -14.77 13.86
N PHE A 134 -7.53 -14.56 12.55
CA PHE A 134 -6.82 -15.30 11.52
C PHE A 134 -5.29 -15.13 11.65
N LEU A 135 -4.79 -13.90 11.77
CA LEU A 135 -3.36 -13.65 11.92
C LEU A 135 -2.79 -14.35 13.16
N LYS A 136 -3.48 -14.24 14.29
CA LYS A 136 -3.04 -14.85 15.56
C LYS A 136 -3.09 -16.37 15.52
N LYS A 137 -4.16 -16.95 14.97
CA LYS A 137 -4.34 -18.41 14.88
C LYS A 137 -3.27 -19.05 14.00
N ASN A 138 -2.97 -18.44 12.86
CA ASN A 138 -2.02 -18.97 11.89
C ASN A 138 -0.59 -18.47 12.11
N GLN A 139 -0.33 -17.67 13.15
CA GLN A 139 0.97 -17.03 13.41
C GLN A 139 1.53 -16.31 12.17
N THR A 140 0.64 -15.68 11.40
CA THR A 140 0.99 -15.05 10.12
C THR A 140 2.11 -14.03 10.29
N SER A 141 3.20 -14.20 9.55
CA SER A 141 4.32 -13.27 9.57
C SER A 141 3.97 -11.93 8.92
N VAL A 142 4.69 -10.86 9.32
CA VAL A 142 4.58 -9.58 8.60
C VAL A 142 5.10 -9.67 7.16
N ILE A 143 5.96 -10.64 6.84
CA ILE A 143 6.45 -10.91 5.49
C ILE A 143 5.33 -11.43 4.60
N THR A 144 4.52 -12.35 5.12
CA THR A 144 3.31 -12.83 4.43
C THR A 144 2.34 -11.66 4.23
N LEU A 145 2.08 -10.87 5.28
CA LEU A 145 1.20 -9.72 5.20
C LEU A 145 1.66 -8.68 4.19
N GLU A 146 2.95 -8.35 4.18
CA GLU A 146 3.57 -7.46 3.20
C GLU A 146 3.38 -8.00 1.78
N THR A 147 3.70 -9.27 1.55
CA THR A 147 3.53 -9.90 0.24
C THR A 147 2.09 -9.79 -0.25
N MET A 148 1.11 -10.06 0.62
CA MET A 148 -0.31 -9.89 0.28
C MET A 148 -0.69 -8.43 0.03
N MET A 149 -0.17 -7.49 0.81
CA MET A 149 -0.38 -6.05 0.60
C MET A 149 0.24 -5.53 -0.69
N THR A 150 1.31 -6.15 -1.17
CA THR A 150 1.97 -5.75 -2.43
C THR A 150 1.35 -6.39 -3.67
N THR A 151 0.79 -7.59 -3.56
CA THR A 151 0.34 -8.39 -4.72
C THR A 151 -1.17 -8.44 -4.87
N ALA A 152 -1.93 -8.34 -3.77
CA ALA A 152 -3.37 -8.52 -3.79
C ALA A 152 -4.14 -7.21 -3.57
N ALA A 153 -3.62 -6.26 -2.79
CA ALA A 153 -4.37 -5.06 -2.42
C ALA A 153 -4.72 -4.17 -3.62
N MET A 154 -5.98 -3.75 -3.72
CA MET A 154 -6.46 -2.85 -4.78
C MET A 154 -6.15 -1.39 -4.47
N ARG A 155 -6.37 -0.95 -3.22
CA ARG A 155 -6.06 0.39 -2.73
C ARG A 155 -5.08 0.30 -1.56
N PRO A 156 -3.80 0.02 -1.83
CA PRO A 156 -2.85 -0.37 -0.79
C PRO A 156 -2.60 0.73 0.25
N MET A 157 -2.71 2.02 -0.10
CA MET A 157 -2.58 3.12 0.87
C MET A 157 -3.74 3.12 1.87
N ASN A 158 -4.98 3.12 1.37
CA ASN A 158 -6.18 3.18 2.20
C ASN A 158 -6.30 1.93 3.08
N LEU A 159 -5.95 0.76 2.53
CA LEU A 159 -5.88 -0.48 3.31
C LEU A 159 -4.78 -0.41 4.38
N ALA A 160 -3.60 0.13 4.09
CA ALA A 160 -2.53 0.26 5.10
C ALA A 160 -2.94 1.16 6.27
N LEU A 161 -3.64 2.28 6.02
CA LEU A 161 -4.16 3.15 7.08
C LEU A 161 -5.20 2.42 7.94
N LYS A 162 -6.10 1.66 7.34
CA LYS A 162 -7.07 0.83 8.09
C LYS A 162 -6.39 -0.25 8.91
N LEU A 163 -5.39 -0.92 8.35
CA LEU A 163 -4.60 -1.92 9.08
C LEU A 163 -3.86 -1.30 10.26
N GLU A 164 -3.30 -0.10 10.10
CA GLU A 164 -2.68 0.64 11.21
C GLU A 164 -3.65 0.87 12.37
N GLU A 165 -4.87 1.31 12.09
CA GLU A 165 -5.90 1.47 13.11
C GLU A 165 -6.26 0.14 13.79
N ILE A 166 -6.47 -0.92 13.00
CA ILE A 166 -6.79 -2.25 13.50
C ILE A 166 -5.68 -2.74 14.44
N PHE A 167 -4.41 -2.64 14.04
CA PHE A 167 -3.28 -3.08 14.86
C PHE A 167 -3.09 -2.22 16.10
N THR A 168 -3.36 -0.91 16.01
CA THR A 168 -3.36 -0.01 17.16
C THR A 168 -4.42 -0.43 18.19
N ARG A 169 -5.67 -0.65 17.76
CA ARG A 169 -6.78 -1.07 18.64
C ARG A 169 -6.56 -2.45 19.27
N ASN A 170 -5.81 -3.33 18.61
CA ASN A 170 -5.58 -4.70 19.03
C ASN A 170 -4.21 -4.95 19.69
N PHE A 171 -3.43 -3.89 19.96
CA PHE A 171 -2.09 -3.96 20.57
C PHE A 171 -1.11 -4.88 19.83
N MET A 172 -1.21 -4.94 18.50
CA MET A 172 -0.35 -5.75 17.64
C MET A 172 0.90 -4.97 17.25
N TYR A 173 1.81 -4.79 18.21
CA TYR A 173 2.95 -3.86 18.07
C TYR A 173 3.92 -4.20 16.95
N LYS A 174 4.14 -5.50 16.68
CA LYS A 174 5.02 -5.94 15.58
C LYS A 174 4.45 -5.53 14.23
N GLU A 175 3.16 -5.79 14.03
CA GLU A 175 2.42 -5.45 12.82
C GLU A 175 2.24 -3.94 12.70
N LEU A 176 2.04 -3.23 13.82
CA LEU A 176 1.96 -1.78 13.86
C LEU A 176 3.27 -1.10 13.46
N PHE A 177 4.40 -1.60 13.96
CA PHE A 177 5.72 -1.12 13.55
C PHE A 177 5.96 -1.37 12.05
N TRP A 178 5.60 -2.57 11.57
CA TRP A 178 5.70 -2.91 10.16
C TRP A 178 4.84 -2.00 9.26
N VAL A 179 3.55 -1.83 9.55
CA VAL A 179 2.63 -1.08 8.66
C VAL A 179 3.00 0.39 8.59
N ARG A 180 3.51 0.98 9.68
CA ARG A 180 4.00 2.36 9.68
C ARG A 180 5.25 2.54 8.84
N ASN A 181 6.20 1.61 8.92
CA ASN A 181 7.36 1.63 8.01
C ASN A 181 6.92 1.42 6.56
N PHE A 182 6.00 0.49 6.30
CA PHE A 182 5.42 0.25 4.97
C PHE A 182 4.78 1.51 4.38
N ILE A 183 4.03 2.27 5.19
CA ILE A 183 3.45 3.57 4.78
C ILE A 183 4.56 4.57 4.47
N ASN A 184 5.52 4.75 5.37
CA ASN A 184 6.60 5.73 5.23
C ASN A 184 7.51 5.46 4.00
N GLU A 185 7.78 4.18 3.70
CA GLU A 185 8.60 3.77 2.56
C GLU A 185 7.88 3.98 1.22
N ARG A 186 6.58 3.70 1.15
CA ARG A 186 5.82 3.76 -0.11
C ARG A 186 5.20 5.13 -0.37
N TRP A 187 4.77 5.82 0.67
CA TRP A 187 4.07 7.09 0.62
C TRP A 187 4.67 8.05 1.64
N ASN A 188 5.88 8.54 1.33
CA ASN A 188 6.61 9.43 2.21
C ASN A 188 5.88 10.75 2.52
N GLY A 189 6.26 11.37 3.64
CA GLY A 189 5.78 12.70 4.03
C GLY A 189 4.50 12.69 4.86
N ASN A 190 4.04 11.55 5.38
CA ASN A 190 2.99 11.55 6.42
C ASN A 190 3.62 11.87 7.78
N HIS A 191 3.36 13.07 8.32
CA HIS A 191 4.00 13.53 9.55
C HIS A 191 3.51 12.78 10.79
N ARG A 192 2.24 12.35 10.80
CA ARG A 192 1.69 11.53 11.89
C ARG A 192 2.44 10.21 11.99
N VAL A 193 2.65 9.53 10.86
CA VAL A 193 3.40 8.27 10.80
C VAL A 193 4.86 8.48 11.23
N LEU A 194 5.51 9.56 10.81
CA LEU A 194 6.88 9.88 11.22
C LEU A 194 7.01 10.11 12.72
N ILE A 195 6.12 10.90 13.32
CA ILE A 195 6.10 11.15 14.78
C ILE A 195 5.88 9.84 15.54
N GLN A 196 4.95 9.01 15.07
CA GLN A 196 4.63 7.73 15.70
C GLN A 196 5.74 6.67 15.53
N LEU A 197 6.45 6.66 14.40
CA LEU A 197 7.66 5.86 14.22
C LEU A 197 8.77 6.34 15.13
N ALA A 198 8.96 7.65 15.28
CA ALA A 198 9.97 8.20 16.16
C ALA A 198 9.77 7.77 17.61
N ASP A 199 8.53 7.83 18.12
CA ASP A 199 8.18 7.34 19.46
C ASP A 199 8.44 5.83 19.62
N LEU A 200 8.13 5.01 18.61
CA LEU A 200 8.44 3.58 18.64
C LEU A 200 9.95 3.29 18.63
N TYR A 201 10.72 4.01 17.82
CA TYR A 201 12.18 3.87 17.78
C TYR A 201 12.81 4.30 19.10
N ASP A 202 12.37 5.41 19.69
CA ASP A 202 12.90 5.90 20.96
C ASP A 202 12.65 4.89 22.10
N ARG A 203 11.42 4.37 22.20
CA ARG A 203 11.05 3.35 23.20
C ARG A 203 11.81 2.04 23.06
N THR A 204 12.30 1.71 21.87
CA THR A 204 13.06 0.49 21.60
C THR A 204 14.58 0.69 21.66
N GLY A 205 15.05 1.87 22.07
CA GLY A 205 16.48 2.18 22.21
C GLY A 205 17.17 2.58 20.89
N HIS A 206 16.39 2.86 19.85
CA HIS A 206 16.85 3.19 18.51
C HIS A 206 16.84 4.70 18.25
N ALA A 207 17.44 5.48 19.17
CA ALA A 207 17.37 6.95 19.16
C ALA A 207 17.89 7.62 17.87
N GLN A 208 18.79 6.97 17.12
CA GLN A 208 19.21 7.47 15.82
C GLN A 208 18.05 7.48 14.81
N PHE A 209 17.36 6.36 14.65
CA PHE A 209 16.21 6.24 13.74
C PHE A 209 15.04 7.14 14.17
N ALA A 210 14.87 7.36 15.48
CA ALA A 210 13.91 8.33 15.98
C ALA A 210 14.21 9.75 15.49
N ARG A 211 15.47 10.18 15.59
CA ARG A 211 15.91 11.49 15.08
C ARG A 211 15.74 11.63 13.57
N GLU A 212 16.12 10.60 12.81
CA GLU A 212 15.96 10.58 11.34
C GLU A 212 14.49 10.73 10.90
N CYS A 213 13.53 10.26 11.71
CA CYS A 213 12.11 10.49 11.45
C CYS A 213 11.70 11.95 11.70
N ILE A 214 12.13 12.54 12.81
CA ILE A 214 11.77 13.90 13.21
C ILE A 214 12.44 14.95 12.32
N GLU A 215 13.68 14.74 11.89
CA GLU A 215 14.43 15.64 11.00
C GLU A 215 13.77 15.84 9.63
N LYS A 216 12.87 14.94 9.23
CA LYS A 216 12.06 15.08 8.01
C LYS A 216 10.94 16.10 8.15
N ILE A 217 10.61 16.53 9.38
CA ILE A 217 9.57 17.51 9.67
C ILE A 217 10.27 18.82 10.04
N SER A 218 9.89 19.94 9.41
CA SER A 218 10.48 21.24 9.75
C SER A 218 10.18 21.64 11.20
N GLU A 219 11.11 22.34 11.86
CA GLU A 219 10.96 22.78 13.26
C GLU A 219 9.69 23.64 13.48
N ALA A 220 9.33 24.45 12.49
CA ALA A 220 8.11 25.26 12.51
C ALA A 220 6.84 24.39 12.56
N LEU A 221 6.81 23.29 11.79
CA LEU A 221 5.69 22.35 11.80
C LEU A 221 5.69 21.48 13.05
N GLN A 222 6.86 21.06 13.55
CA GLN A 222 6.94 20.36 14.83
C GLN A 222 6.34 21.19 15.97
N THR A 223 6.69 22.47 16.04
CA THR A 223 6.13 23.41 17.03
C THR A 223 4.63 23.58 16.85
N LEU A 224 4.15 23.69 15.60
CA LEU A 224 2.73 23.78 15.30
C LEU A 224 1.96 22.56 15.82
N TYR A 225 2.45 21.35 15.56
CA TYR A 225 1.76 20.12 15.97
C TYR A 225 1.73 19.90 17.49
N GLN A 226 2.72 20.43 18.23
CA GLN A 226 2.71 20.39 19.70
C GLN A 226 1.61 21.28 20.30
N HIS A 227 1.23 22.35 19.61
CA HIS A 227 0.22 23.29 20.08
C HIS A 227 -1.18 23.00 19.52
N ASP A 228 -1.26 22.41 18.33
CA ASP A 228 -2.52 22.14 17.65
C ASP A 228 -2.46 20.83 16.85
N GLU A 229 -2.89 19.74 17.48
CA GLU A 229 -2.96 18.40 16.87
C GLU A 229 -3.85 18.37 15.62
N LYS A 230 -4.82 19.29 15.49
CA LYS A 230 -5.71 19.37 14.32
C LYS A 230 -4.93 19.71 13.05
N CYS A 231 -3.83 20.45 13.18
CA CYS A 231 -2.94 20.75 12.06
C CYS A 231 -2.23 19.49 11.54
N LEU A 232 -2.00 18.48 12.40
CA LEU A 232 -1.42 17.20 11.99
C LEU A 232 -2.42 16.39 11.18
N LEU A 233 -3.71 16.39 11.58
CA LEU A 233 -4.79 15.75 10.83
C LEU A 233 -4.97 16.40 9.44
N LEU A 234 -4.93 17.74 9.38
CA LEU A 234 -4.97 18.46 8.11
C LEU A 234 -3.77 18.13 7.21
N GLN A 235 -2.58 17.96 7.80
CA GLN A 235 -1.39 17.54 7.06
C GLN A 235 -1.55 16.13 6.48
N GLU A 236 -2.15 15.21 7.24
CA GLU A 236 -2.44 13.86 6.75
C GLU A 236 -3.45 13.89 5.59
N ASP A 237 -4.50 14.71 5.66
CA ASP A 237 -5.49 14.81 4.57
C ASP A 237 -4.84 15.39 3.30
N LEU A 238 -3.96 16.39 3.44
CA LEU A 238 -3.13 16.89 2.33
C LEU A 238 -2.22 15.81 1.74
N TRP A 239 -1.59 14.99 2.59
CA TRP A 239 -0.75 13.87 2.16
C TRP A 239 -1.56 12.80 1.41
N LYS A 240 -2.77 12.45 1.88
CA LYS A 240 -3.68 11.54 1.15
C LYS A 240 -4.01 12.08 -0.23
N PHE A 241 -4.35 13.38 -0.32
CA PHE A 241 -4.67 14.00 -1.60
C PHE A 241 -3.47 14.06 -2.55
N ARG A 242 -2.25 14.32 -2.04
CA ARG A 242 -1.00 14.20 -2.83
C ARG A 242 -0.88 12.84 -3.50
N TYR A 243 -1.34 11.78 -2.83
CA TYR A 243 -1.37 10.41 -3.35
C TYR A 243 -2.71 10.01 -4.00
N LYS A 244 -3.46 11.01 -4.51
CA LYS A 244 -4.66 10.84 -5.34
C LYS A 244 -5.85 10.22 -4.62
N ASP A 245 -5.90 10.29 -3.30
CA ASP A 245 -7.15 10.09 -2.58
C ASP A 245 -8.03 11.35 -2.75
N MET A 246 -9.00 11.25 -3.65
CA MET A 246 -9.88 12.36 -4.00
C MET A 246 -10.91 12.68 -2.92
N GLU A 247 -11.19 11.74 -2.01
CA GLU A 247 -12.11 11.98 -0.90
C GLU A 247 -11.52 12.99 0.10
N ALA A 248 -10.20 12.97 0.26
CA ALA A 248 -9.47 13.87 1.16
C ALA A 248 -9.61 15.36 0.82
N VAL A 249 -9.94 15.73 -0.43
CA VAL A 249 -10.17 17.12 -0.82
C VAL A 249 -11.31 17.76 -0.03
N LYS A 250 -12.39 17.00 0.17
CA LYS A 250 -13.56 17.46 0.94
C LYS A 250 -13.25 17.50 2.43
N ASP A 251 -12.47 16.53 2.92
CA ASP A 251 -12.05 16.50 4.32
C ASP A 251 -11.18 17.72 4.68
N ILE A 252 -10.31 18.15 3.75
CA ILE A 252 -9.48 19.36 3.89
C ILE A 252 -10.36 20.60 4.07
N SER A 253 -11.33 20.83 3.18
CA SER A 253 -12.19 22.03 3.24
C SER A 253 -13.05 22.03 4.50
N HIS A 254 -13.63 20.87 4.84
CA HIS A 254 -14.41 20.69 6.06
C HIS A 254 -13.60 20.98 7.32
N ARG A 255 -12.40 20.38 7.43
CA ARG A 255 -11.52 20.55 8.58
C ARG A 255 -11.05 21.98 8.75
N ILE A 256 -10.68 22.67 7.66
CA ILE A 256 -10.27 24.08 7.75
C ILE A 256 -11.40 24.94 8.33
N LEU A 257 -12.66 24.69 7.93
CA LEU A 257 -13.82 25.42 8.44
C LEU A 257 -14.14 25.08 9.90
N GLU A 258 -14.16 23.79 10.24
CA GLU A 258 -14.48 23.30 11.58
C GLU A 258 -13.43 23.74 12.60
N ASP A 259 -12.16 23.53 12.27
CA ASP A 259 -11.02 23.82 13.15
C ASP A 259 -10.54 25.26 13.07
N LYS A 260 -11.12 26.08 12.18
CA LYS A 260 -10.80 27.50 11.97
C LYS A 260 -9.31 27.71 11.68
N ILE A 261 -8.73 26.84 10.85
CA ILE A 261 -7.31 26.85 10.51
C ILE A 261 -7.00 28.13 9.74
N SER A 262 -6.05 28.95 10.20
CA SER A 262 -5.71 30.20 9.52
C SER A 262 -5.09 29.99 8.13
N THR A 263 -5.23 30.98 7.24
CA THR A 263 -4.59 30.98 5.91
C THR A 263 -3.06 30.97 5.97
N TYR A 264 -2.48 31.46 7.08
CA TYR A 264 -1.05 31.37 7.36
C TYR A 264 -0.61 29.92 7.58
N VAL A 265 -1.31 29.19 8.46
CA VAL A 265 -1.06 27.76 8.72
C VAL A 265 -1.26 26.95 7.44
N TRP A 266 -2.32 27.24 6.69
CA TRP A 266 -2.57 26.60 5.39
C TRP A 266 -1.41 26.79 4.41
N SER A 267 -0.86 28.00 4.32
CA SER A 267 0.29 28.28 3.44
C SER A 267 1.54 27.50 3.86
N MET A 268 1.79 27.35 5.17
CA MET A 268 2.91 26.53 5.66
C MET A 268 2.76 25.06 5.27
N LEU A 269 1.57 24.49 5.46
CA LEU A 269 1.31 23.08 5.10
C LEU A 269 1.42 22.84 3.60
N LEU A 270 0.92 23.75 2.77
CA LEU A 270 1.06 23.65 1.31
C LEU A 270 2.52 23.72 0.84
N GLN A 271 3.34 24.56 1.47
CA GLN A 271 4.76 24.68 1.14
C GLN A 271 5.52 23.39 1.43
N ASP A 272 5.20 22.75 2.55
CA ASP A 272 5.79 21.50 3.01
C ASP A 272 5.46 20.30 2.10
N VAL A 273 4.19 20.17 1.69
CA VAL A 273 3.72 19.07 0.83
C VAL A 273 4.45 19.01 -0.53
N GLY A 274 4.89 20.16 -1.04
CA GLY A 274 5.88 20.23 -2.12
C GLY A 274 5.47 19.62 -3.46
N VAL A 275 4.17 19.60 -3.79
CA VAL A 275 3.64 18.96 -5.00
C VAL A 275 3.89 19.81 -6.25
N GLU A 276 4.40 19.18 -7.32
CA GLU A 276 4.65 19.80 -8.63
C GLU A 276 3.59 19.37 -9.66
N SER A 277 2.32 19.40 -9.27
CA SER A 277 1.19 19.03 -10.13
C SER A 277 0.18 20.17 -10.19
N GLU A 278 -0.15 20.64 -11.39
CA GLU A 278 -1.17 21.69 -11.59
C GLU A 278 -2.54 21.24 -11.08
N GLU A 279 -2.89 19.97 -11.35
CA GLU A 279 -4.16 19.36 -10.98
C GLU A 279 -4.39 19.43 -9.47
N PHE A 280 -3.35 19.20 -8.67
CA PHE A 280 -3.40 19.30 -7.21
C PHE A 280 -3.89 20.68 -6.76
N TYR A 281 -3.26 21.75 -7.25
CA TYR A 281 -3.63 23.11 -6.85
C TYR A 281 -4.98 23.54 -7.41
N LEU A 282 -5.30 23.15 -8.66
CA LEU A 282 -6.56 23.50 -9.31
C LEU A 282 -7.76 22.87 -8.62
N ILE A 283 -7.67 21.58 -8.27
CA ILE A 283 -8.74 20.84 -7.58
C ILE A 283 -8.99 21.43 -6.19
N LEU A 284 -7.95 21.62 -5.37
CA LEU A 284 -8.09 22.24 -4.04
C LEU A 284 -8.68 23.64 -4.12
N SER A 285 -8.23 24.44 -5.08
CA SER A 285 -8.74 25.80 -5.25
C SER A 285 -10.21 25.79 -5.66
N ASN A 286 -10.63 24.87 -6.52
CA ASN A 286 -12.03 24.73 -6.88
C ASN A 286 -12.89 24.33 -5.67
N GLU A 287 -12.44 23.36 -4.88
CA GLU A 287 -13.14 22.95 -3.65
C GLU A 287 -13.34 24.13 -2.68
N PHE A 288 -12.31 24.97 -2.51
CA PHE A 288 -12.44 26.17 -1.68
C PHE A 288 -13.38 27.21 -2.27
N LEU A 289 -13.39 27.40 -3.59
CA LEU A 289 -14.31 28.32 -4.24
C LEU A 289 -15.77 27.87 -4.09
N ASP A 290 -16.04 26.56 -4.20
CA ASP A 290 -17.36 25.97 -3.99
C ASP A 290 -17.88 26.25 -2.56
N HIS A 291 -16.97 26.29 -1.58
CA HIS A 291 -17.26 26.64 -0.18
C HIS A 291 -17.09 28.13 0.16
N LYS A 292 -16.90 29.00 -0.84
CA LYS A 292 -16.71 30.46 -0.68
C LYS A 292 -15.48 30.85 0.16
N MET A 293 -14.49 29.98 0.25
CA MET A 293 -13.23 30.17 0.97
C MET A 293 -12.17 30.85 0.08
N ILE A 294 -12.48 32.06 -0.40
CA ILE A 294 -11.70 32.74 -1.45
C ILE A 294 -10.23 32.95 -1.06
N ASP A 295 -9.96 33.32 0.19
CA ASP A 295 -8.58 33.55 0.65
C ASP A 295 -7.73 32.27 0.61
N TYR A 296 -8.32 31.10 0.89
CA TYR A 296 -7.63 29.81 0.80
C TYR A 296 -7.40 29.40 -0.65
N ALA A 297 -8.37 29.65 -1.53
CA ALA A 297 -8.18 29.46 -2.97
C ALA A 297 -7.03 30.33 -3.50
N ILE A 298 -6.97 31.61 -3.12
CA ILE A 298 -5.86 32.51 -3.48
C ILE A 298 -4.53 31.95 -2.98
N LYS A 299 -4.42 31.56 -1.70
CA LYS A 299 -3.16 31.01 -1.15
C LYS A 299 -2.72 29.71 -1.81
N THR A 300 -3.68 28.87 -2.18
CA THR A 300 -3.42 27.62 -2.92
C THR A 300 -2.86 27.91 -4.30
N LEU A 301 -3.48 28.83 -5.05
CA LEU A 301 -3.02 29.22 -6.38
C LEU A 301 -1.70 30.01 -6.35
N GLU A 302 -1.48 30.85 -5.34
CA GLU A 302 -0.19 31.54 -5.13
C GLU A 302 0.94 30.52 -4.95
N THR A 303 0.72 29.49 -4.12
CA THR A 303 1.70 28.42 -3.93
C THR A 303 1.89 27.61 -5.21
N GLY A 304 0.80 27.26 -5.90
CA GLY A 304 0.85 26.58 -7.20
C GLY A 304 1.63 27.37 -8.25
N LYS A 305 1.48 28.69 -8.31
CA LYS A 305 2.26 29.58 -9.19
C LYS A 305 3.74 29.60 -8.82
N GLN A 306 4.09 29.58 -7.54
CA GLN A 306 5.50 29.52 -7.12
C GLN A 306 6.17 28.22 -7.58
N ARG A 307 5.42 27.10 -7.54
CA ARG A 307 5.91 25.77 -7.95
C ARG A 307 5.87 25.55 -9.45
N ILE A 308 4.89 26.15 -10.14
CA ILE A 308 4.63 25.98 -11.57
C ILE A 308 4.37 27.35 -12.23
N PRO A 309 5.42 28.20 -12.41
CA PRO A 309 5.27 29.60 -12.77
C PRO A 309 4.57 29.86 -14.10
N ASP A 310 4.82 29.00 -15.10
CA ASP A 310 4.36 29.18 -16.47
C ASP A 310 2.95 28.63 -16.72
N ASN A 311 2.25 28.19 -15.67
CA ASN A 311 0.93 27.62 -15.80
C ASN A 311 -0.14 28.71 -16.08
N THR A 312 -0.67 28.74 -17.30
CA THR A 312 -1.65 29.75 -17.71
C THR A 312 -2.99 29.61 -16.98
N MET A 313 -3.39 28.39 -16.63
CA MET A 313 -4.66 28.12 -15.95
C MET A 313 -4.64 28.61 -14.50
N ILE A 314 -3.59 28.25 -13.73
CA ILE A 314 -3.38 28.74 -12.37
C ILE A 314 -3.32 30.27 -12.35
N ASN A 315 -2.55 30.88 -13.26
CA ASN A 315 -2.44 32.33 -13.35
C ASN A 315 -3.79 33.00 -13.68
N GLY A 316 -4.56 32.41 -14.59
CA GLY A 316 -5.88 32.92 -14.98
C GLY A 316 -6.88 32.91 -13.82
N ILE A 317 -7.00 31.77 -13.11
CA ILE A 317 -7.92 31.63 -11.98
C ILE A 317 -7.48 32.52 -10.81
N LEU A 318 -6.17 32.62 -10.54
CA LEU A 318 -5.64 33.49 -9.49
C LEU A 318 -6.04 34.95 -9.70
N GLN A 319 -5.91 35.46 -10.94
CA GLN A 319 -6.33 36.82 -11.28
C GLN A 319 -7.82 37.04 -11.11
N GLN A 320 -8.65 36.03 -11.38
CA GLN A 320 -10.10 36.10 -11.15
C GLN A 320 -10.42 36.15 -9.66
N CYS A 321 -9.81 35.29 -8.85
CA CYS A 321 -10.01 35.27 -7.40
C CYS A 321 -9.61 36.59 -6.74
N GLN A 322 -8.46 37.16 -7.13
CA GLN A 322 -7.98 38.45 -6.61
C GLN A 322 -8.90 39.63 -6.93
N LYS A 323 -9.70 39.54 -8.00
CA LYS A 323 -10.72 40.55 -8.33
C LYS A 323 -11.96 40.44 -7.45
N LEU A 324 -12.28 39.25 -6.94
CA LEU A 324 -13.45 39.03 -6.07
C LEU A 324 -13.23 39.51 -4.63
N THR A 325 -11.97 39.67 -4.22
CA THR A 325 -11.58 40.21 -2.90
C THR A 325 -11.40 41.74 -2.86
N ARG A 326 -11.51 42.41 -4.01
CA ARG A 326 -11.46 43.88 -4.13
C ARG A 326 -12.86 44.44 -4.25
#